data_AF-A0A5K1JY99-F1
#
_entry.id   AF-A0A5K1JY99-F1
#
_cell.length_a   1.000
_cell.length_b   1.000
_cell.length_c   1.000
_cell.angle_alpha   90.00
_cell.angle_beta   90.00
_cell.angle_gamma   90.00
#
_symmetry.space_group_name_H-M   'P 1'
#
loop_
_entity.id
_entity.type
_entity.pdbx_description
1 polymer ?
#
loop_
_entity_poly.entity_id
_entity_poly.type
_entity_poly.pdbx_seq_one_letter_code
_entity_poly.pdbx_strand_id
1 'polypeptide(L)'
;MVTDDEFSAYIKAEYFPDISGSDLAALLECYPSNVTQGSPFDTGDENALSSEYKRHAALLGDLIFQAPRRLLFQYTAAKQNIWMYLFKRYKYLGGLGSFHGTDVIDIYGETDLTDYLINFVNHLDPNGASVAAWPHFTLGSRKLLTLLDGNTTSAVGADDYRVQGMDLLNKVLLETPL
;
A
#
# COMPACT_ATOMS: atom_id res chain seq x y z
N MET A 1 -10.03 2.34 -26.05
CA MET A 1 -9.75 3.16 -24.85
C MET A 1 -10.95 3.01 -23.95
N VAL A 2 -10.73 2.77 -22.66
CA VAL A 2 -11.80 2.83 -21.66
C VAL A 2 -11.96 4.28 -21.25
N THR A 3 -13.21 4.74 -21.12
CA THR A 3 -13.56 6.10 -20.69
C THR A 3 -13.67 6.18 -19.16
N ASP A 4 -13.59 7.38 -18.60
CA ASP A 4 -13.82 7.62 -17.17
C ASP A 4 -15.21 7.12 -16.72
N ASP A 5 -16.22 7.24 -17.59
CA ASP A 5 -17.58 6.75 -17.33
C ASP A 5 -17.65 5.22 -17.27
N GLU A 6 -16.96 4.52 -18.17
CA GLU A 6 -16.86 3.06 -18.16
C GLU A 6 -16.11 2.56 -16.92
N PHE A 7 -15.02 3.24 -16.52
CA PHE A 7 -14.30 2.93 -15.29
C PHE A 7 -15.18 3.14 -14.06
N SER A 8 -15.87 4.28 -13.98
CA SER A 8 -16.81 4.61 -12.90
C SER A 8 -17.92 3.56 -12.78
N ALA A 9 -18.54 3.18 -13.90
CA ALA A 9 -19.58 2.17 -13.94
C ALA A 9 -19.08 0.80 -13.47
N TYR A 10 -17.87 0.41 -13.89
CA TYR A 10 -17.24 -0.84 -13.46
C TYR A 10 -16.93 -0.85 -11.96
N ILE A 11 -16.32 0.22 -11.43
CA ILE A 11 -16.00 0.31 -10.00
C ILE A 11 -17.25 0.22 -9.14
N LYS A 12 -18.32 0.90 -9.54
CA LYS A 12 -19.61 0.82 -8.86
C LYS A 12 -20.19 -0.60 -8.94
N ALA A 13 -20.22 -1.21 -10.12
CA ALA A 13 -20.84 -2.52 -10.30
C ALA A 13 -20.13 -3.64 -9.53
N GLU A 14 -18.80 -3.65 -9.53
CA GLU A 14 -18.02 -4.78 -9.02
C GLU A 14 -17.57 -4.62 -7.57
N TYR A 15 -17.34 -3.40 -7.09
CA TYR A 15 -16.79 -3.17 -5.74
C TYR A 15 -17.72 -2.41 -4.82
N PHE A 16 -18.55 -1.49 -5.33
CA PHE A 16 -19.38 -0.66 -4.46
C PHE A 16 -20.78 -0.45 -5.03
N PRO A 17 -21.63 -1.49 -5.11
CA PRO A 17 -22.94 -1.41 -5.75
C PRO A 17 -23.84 -0.32 -5.13
N ASP A 18 -23.71 -0.12 -3.82
CA ASP A 18 -24.52 0.80 -3.02
C ASP A 18 -23.83 2.15 -2.72
N ILE A 19 -22.67 2.44 -3.33
CA ILE A 19 -21.97 3.72 -3.12
C ILE A 19 -22.83 4.91 -3.54
N SER A 20 -22.81 5.96 -2.72
CA SER A 20 -23.46 7.23 -3.06
C SER A 20 -22.76 7.88 -4.26
N GLY A 21 -23.50 8.63 -5.09
CA GLY A 21 -22.91 9.32 -6.23
C GLY A 21 -21.81 10.32 -5.83
N SER A 22 -21.97 10.97 -4.67
CA SER A 22 -20.97 11.90 -4.13
C SER A 22 -19.70 11.20 -3.64
N ASP A 23 -19.83 10.05 -2.96
CA ASP A 23 -18.66 9.30 -2.49
C ASP A 23 -17.92 8.66 -3.66
N LEU A 24 -18.63 8.17 -4.69
CA LEU A 24 -18.00 7.67 -5.91
C LEU A 24 -17.23 8.78 -6.63
N ALA A 25 -17.82 9.97 -6.78
CA ALA A 25 -17.14 11.10 -7.38
C ALA A 25 -15.86 11.48 -6.60
N ALA A 26 -15.95 11.60 -5.27
CA ALA A 26 -14.81 11.91 -4.41
C ALA A 26 -13.73 10.81 -4.46
N LEU A 27 -14.13 9.55 -4.56
CA LEU A 27 -13.22 8.42 -4.71
C LEU A 27 -12.46 8.51 -6.04
N LEU A 28 -13.16 8.79 -7.15
CA LEU A 28 -12.56 8.91 -8.48
C LEU A 28 -11.63 10.14 -8.62
N GLU A 29 -11.83 11.18 -7.81
CA GLU A 29 -10.87 12.29 -7.69
C GLU A 29 -9.56 11.85 -6.99
N CYS A 30 -9.65 10.97 -5.99
CA CYS A 30 -8.49 10.43 -5.30
C CYS A 30 -7.69 9.42 -6.16
N TYR A 31 -8.36 8.78 -7.13
CA TYR A 31 -7.78 7.85 -8.09
C TYR A 31 -8.03 8.35 -9.52
N PRO A 32 -7.27 9.37 -9.99
CA PRO A 32 -7.51 9.99 -11.29
C PRO A 32 -7.00 9.14 -12.46
N SER A 33 -7.48 9.43 -13.67
CA SER A 33 -7.03 8.81 -14.93
C SER A 33 -5.62 9.22 -15.36
N ASN A 34 -4.97 10.14 -14.63
CA ASN A 34 -3.56 10.46 -14.84
C ASN A 34 -2.67 9.24 -14.57
N VAL A 35 -2.15 8.65 -15.64
CA VAL A 35 -1.32 7.43 -15.63
C VAL A 35 -0.13 7.48 -14.66
N THR A 36 0.44 8.67 -14.43
CA THR A 36 1.60 8.86 -13.54
C THR A 36 1.28 8.69 -12.06
N GLN A 37 0.00 8.74 -11.68
CA GLN A 37 -0.47 8.62 -10.29
C GLN A 37 -0.91 7.20 -9.93
N GLY A 38 -0.97 6.28 -10.90
CA GLY A 38 -1.38 4.90 -10.69
C GLY A 38 -0.24 3.96 -10.30
N SER A 39 -0.58 2.68 -10.05
CA SER A 39 0.36 1.62 -9.69
C SER A 39 0.81 0.82 -10.93
N PRO A 40 2.09 0.45 -11.12
CA PRO A 40 3.22 0.66 -10.21
C PRO A 40 3.53 2.14 -9.97
N PHE A 41 3.58 2.51 -8.69
CA PHE A 41 3.76 3.90 -8.26
C PHE A 41 5.16 4.41 -8.57
N ASP A 42 5.30 5.71 -8.81
CA ASP A 42 6.57 6.39 -9.12
C ASP A 42 7.31 5.82 -10.36
N THR A 43 6.58 5.34 -11.37
CA THR A 43 7.17 4.85 -12.65
C THR A 43 6.76 5.71 -13.85
N GLY A 44 6.25 6.92 -13.64
CA GLY A 44 5.79 7.78 -14.74
C GLY A 44 4.70 7.12 -15.60
N ASP A 45 4.86 7.18 -16.92
CA ASP A 45 3.99 6.56 -17.92
C ASP A 45 4.35 5.09 -18.23
N GLU A 46 5.45 4.57 -17.70
CA GLU A 46 5.81 3.17 -17.83
C GLU A 46 4.75 2.27 -17.17
N ASN A 47 4.64 1.04 -17.67
CA ASN A 47 3.73 -0.02 -17.19
C ASN A 47 2.23 0.26 -17.41
N ALA A 48 1.87 1.17 -18.33
CA ALA A 48 0.49 1.39 -18.74
C ALA A 48 -0.02 0.29 -19.69
N LEU A 49 -0.27 -0.92 -19.16
CA LEU A 49 -0.72 -2.08 -19.96
C LEU A 49 -2.08 -1.84 -20.66
N SER A 50 -2.91 -0.96 -20.10
CA SER A 50 -4.11 -0.39 -20.71
C SER A 50 -4.32 1.03 -20.18
N SER A 51 -5.28 1.78 -20.73
CA SER A 51 -5.55 3.17 -20.32
C SER A 51 -5.89 3.31 -18.83
N GLU A 52 -6.60 2.33 -18.25
CA GLU A 52 -7.01 2.36 -16.84
C GLU A 52 -6.21 1.40 -15.95
N TYR A 53 -5.26 0.64 -16.50
CA TYR A 53 -4.54 -0.40 -15.76
C TYR A 53 -3.94 0.13 -14.46
N LYS A 54 -3.17 1.22 -14.54
CA LYS A 54 -2.46 1.75 -13.38
C LYS A 54 -3.40 2.35 -12.34
N ARG A 55 -4.48 2.99 -12.81
CA ARG A 55 -5.53 3.57 -11.96
C ARG A 55 -6.26 2.48 -11.18
N HIS A 56 -6.68 1.43 -11.88
CA HIS A 56 -7.35 0.27 -11.29
C HIS A 56 -6.44 -0.44 -10.28
N ALA A 57 -5.17 -0.67 -10.64
CA ALA A 57 -4.19 -1.28 -9.75
C ALA A 57 -3.93 -0.47 -8.48
N ALA A 58 -3.91 0.88 -8.57
CA ALA A 58 -3.79 1.74 -7.41
C ALA A 58 -5.02 1.65 -6.49
N LEU A 59 -6.23 1.72 -7.06
CA LEU A 59 -7.48 1.63 -6.31
C LEU A 59 -7.57 0.28 -5.59
N LEU A 60 -7.33 -0.84 -6.29
CA LEU A 60 -7.45 -2.17 -5.67
C LEU A 60 -6.38 -2.45 -4.62
N GLY A 61 -5.14 -2.04 -4.86
CA GLY A 61 -4.07 -2.20 -3.89
C GLY A 61 -4.37 -1.45 -2.59
N ASP A 62 -4.93 -0.25 -2.69
CA ASP A 62 -5.33 0.52 -1.53
C ASP A 62 -6.61 -0.05 -0.87
N LEU A 63 -7.62 -0.42 -1.66
CA LEU A 63 -8.88 -0.98 -1.18
C LEU A 63 -8.68 -2.26 -0.37
N ILE A 64 -7.91 -3.21 -0.89
CA ILE A 64 -7.81 -4.55 -0.32
C ILE A 64 -6.75 -4.61 0.79
N PHE A 65 -5.66 -3.83 0.68
CA PHE A 65 -4.51 -3.97 1.59
C PHE A 65 -4.19 -2.70 2.39
N GLN A 66 -4.02 -1.54 1.74
CA GLN A 66 -3.46 -0.37 2.44
C GLN A 66 -4.47 0.34 3.35
N ALA A 67 -5.71 0.55 2.88
CA ALA A 67 -6.75 1.19 3.66
C ALA A 67 -7.12 0.37 4.92
N PRO A 68 -7.36 -0.96 4.83
CA PRO A 68 -7.62 -1.77 6.01
C PRO A 68 -6.45 -1.82 7.00
N ARG A 69 -5.19 -1.89 6.50
CA ARG A 69 -4.00 -1.81 7.36
C ARG A 69 -3.96 -0.50 8.15
N ARG A 70 -4.21 0.64 7.49
CA ARG A 70 -4.27 1.94 8.17
C ARG A 70 -5.38 1.97 9.21
N LEU A 71 -6.58 1.49 8.86
CA LEU A 71 -7.69 1.42 9.80
C LEU A 71 -7.34 0.59 11.03
N LEU A 72 -6.74 -0.59 10.85
CA LEU A 72 -6.27 -1.44 11.95
C LEU A 72 -5.30 -0.70 12.87
N PHE A 73 -4.33 0.03 12.31
CA PHE A 73 -3.33 0.75 13.09
C PHE A 73 -3.93 1.91 13.88
N GLN A 74 -4.97 2.58 13.36
CA GLN A 74 -5.69 3.61 14.12
C GLN A 74 -6.24 3.10 15.45
N TYR A 75 -6.66 1.83 15.50
CA TYR A 75 -7.23 1.24 16.71
C TYR A 75 -6.25 0.45 17.58
N THR A 76 -5.05 0.13 17.06
CA THR A 76 -4.10 -0.77 17.71
C THR A 76 -2.78 -0.11 18.10
N ALA A 77 -2.35 0.97 17.44
CA ALA A 77 -1.03 1.59 17.68
C ALA A 77 -0.84 2.16 19.10
N ALA A 78 -1.93 2.45 19.82
CA ALA A 78 -1.89 2.89 21.21
C ALA A 78 -2.00 1.75 22.24
N LYS A 79 -2.21 0.50 21.77
CA LYS A 79 -2.50 -0.66 22.62
C LYS A 79 -1.39 -1.71 22.63
N GLN A 80 -0.54 -1.71 21.61
CA GLN A 80 0.56 -2.64 21.47
C GLN A 80 1.66 -2.02 20.60
N ASN A 81 2.86 -2.59 20.69
CA ASN A 81 3.94 -2.15 19.84
C ASN A 81 3.69 -2.58 18.39
N ILE A 82 3.89 -1.66 17.44
CA ILE A 82 3.70 -1.90 16.01
C ILE A 82 4.95 -1.47 15.26
N TRP A 83 5.37 -2.30 14.33
CA TRP A 83 6.41 -2.00 13.35
C TRP A 83 5.80 -2.16 11.96
N MET A 84 5.90 -1.12 11.14
CA MET A 84 5.35 -1.10 9.80
C MET A 84 6.49 -1.10 8.78
N TYR A 85 6.38 -1.93 7.74
CA TYR A 85 7.25 -1.82 6.57
C TYR A 85 6.47 -1.46 5.30
N LEU A 86 7.15 -0.85 4.34
CA LEU A 86 6.74 -0.69 2.96
C LEU A 86 7.77 -1.39 2.07
N PHE A 87 7.34 -2.42 1.37
CA PHE A 87 8.20 -3.18 0.48
C PHE A 87 8.27 -2.51 -0.89
N LYS A 88 9.46 -2.06 -1.28
CA LYS A 88 9.76 -1.46 -2.60
C LYS A 88 10.91 -2.18 -3.33
N ARG A 89 11.27 -3.39 -2.91
CA ARG A 89 12.15 -4.26 -3.70
C ARG A 89 11.41 -4.81 -4.90
N TYR A 90 12.13 -5.13 -5.96
CA TYR A 90 11.57 -5.53 -7.25
C TYR A 90 10.65 -4.46 -7.88
N LYS A 91 10.84 -3.18 -7.55
CA LYS A 91 9.97 -2.07 -7.99
C LYS A 91 9.83 -1.97 -9.52
N TYR A 92 10.84 -2.41 -10.26
CA TYR A 92 10.92 -2.29 -11.72
C TYR A 92 10.59 -3.59 -12.47
N LEU A 93 9.93 -4.57 -11.83
CA LEU A 93 9.36 -5.69 -12.57
C LEU A 93 8.27 -5.20 -13.54
N GLY A 94 8.44 -5.51 -14.83
CA GLY A 94 7.59 -4.99 -15.89
C GLY A 94 6.11 -5.27 -15.66
N GLY A 95 5.29 -4.22 -15.79
CA GLY A 95 3.84 -4.25 -15.53
C GLY A 95 3.46 -4.24 -14.06
N LEU A 96 4.18 -5.00 -13.22
CA LEU A 96 3.71 -5.39 -11.88
C LEU A 96 4.33 -4.59 -10.73
N GLY A 97 5.58 -4.14 -10.89
CA GLY A 97 6.39 -3.58 -9.81
C GLY A 97 6.55 -4.52 -8.61
N SER A 98 6.62 -3.96 -7.40
CA SER A 98 6.62 -4.71 -6.13
C SER A 98 5.22 -5.29 -5.84
N PHE A 99 4.82 -6.31 -6.60
CA PHE A 99 3.46 -6.85 -6.56
C PHE A 99 3.21 -7.77 -5.36
N HIS A 100 1.93 -8.12 -5.16
CA HIS A 100 1.48 -8.97 -4.06
C HIS A 100 2.21 -10.32 -4.03
N GLY A 101 2.87 -10.63 -2.91
CA GLY A 101 3.61 -11.86 -2.69
C GLY A 101 5.09 -11.80 -3.06
N THR A 102 5.60 -10.69 -3.59
CA THR A 102 7.04 -10.55 -3.89
C THR A 102 7.91 -10.57 -2.63
N ASP A 103 7.40 -10.11 -1.50
CA ASP A 103 8.07 -10.11 -0.20
C ASP A 103 8.32 -11.52 0.36
N VAL A 104 7.57 -12.53 -0.11
CA VAL A 104 7.79 -13.94 0.26
C VAL A 104 9.22 -14.41 -0.09
N ILE A 105 9.80 -13.87 -1.17
CA ILE A 105 11.18 -14.19 -1.58
C ILE A 105 12.17 -13.77 -0.49
N ASP A 106 11.95 -12.60 0.10
CA ASP A 106 12.82 -12.05 1.14
C ASP A 106 12.54 -12.69 2.50
N ILE A 107 11.26 -12.93 2.84
CA ILE A 107 10.85 -13.55 4.11
C ILE A 107 11.47 -14.94 4.28
N TYR A 108 11.51 -15.75 3.21
CA TYR A 108 12.08 -17.11 3.25
C TYR A 108 13.49 -17.18 2.67
N GLY A 109 14.07 -16.04 2.31
CA GLY A 109 15.46 -15.93 1.88
C GLY A 109 16.41 -15.71 3.05
N GLU A 110 17.68 -15.49 2.73
CA GLU A 110 18.70 -15.03 3.68
C GLU A 110 18.86 -13.50 3.52
N THR A 111 17.85 -12.74 3.94
CA THR A 111 17.79 -11.27 3.78
C THR A 111 17.65 -10.54 5.11
N ASP A 112 17.77 -9.20 5.08
CA ASP A 112 17.49 -8.36 6.26
C ASP A 112 16.04 -8.49 6.75
N LEU A 113 15.05 -8.74 5.89
CA LEU A 113 13.67 -8.99 6.31
C LEU A 113 13.56 -10.28 7.12
N THR A 114 14.30 -11.33 6.75
CA THR A 114 14.40 -12.57 7.54
C THR A 114 14.95 -12.29 8.92
N ASP A 115 16.05 -11.53 9.00
CA ASP A 115 16.68 -11.16 10.27
C ASP A 115 15.75 -10.34 11.16
N TYR A 116 15.03 -9.35 10.61
CA TYR A 116 14.03 -8.58 11.36
C TYR A 116 12.94 -9.50 11.96
N LEU A 117 12.46 -10.48 11.20
CA LEU A 117 11.44 -11.43 11.66
C LEU A 117 11.98 -12.40 12.72
N ILE A 118 13.21 -12.90 12.56
CA ILE A 118 13.89 -13.73 13.56
C ILE A 118 14.06 -12.96 14.86
N ASN A 119 14.53 -11.70 14.81
CA ASN A 119 14.65 -10.85 15.99
C ASN A 119 13.29 -10.67 16.67
N PHE A 120 12.24 -10.36 15.91
CA PHE A 120 10.90 -10.15 16.45
C PHE A 120 10.36 -11.41 17.16
N VAL A 121 10.54 -12.59 16.58
CA VAL A 121 10.10 -13.85 17.21
C VAL A 121 10.84 -14.14 18.52
N ASN A 122 12.14 -13.83 18.59
CA ASN A 122 12.95 -14.11 19.78
C ASN A 122 12.83 -13.03 20.87
N HIS A 123 12.52 -11.78 20.49
CA HIS A 123 12.67 -10.62 21.38
C HIS A 123 11.45 -9.69 21.44
N LEU A 124 10.41 -9.93 20.64
CA LEU A 124 9.26 -9.03 20.45
C LEU A 124 9.65 -7.61 19.99
N ASP A 125 10.83 -7.50 19.38
CA ASP A 125 11.41 -6.29 18.79
C ASP A 125 12.18 -6.74 17.52
N PRO A 126 11.88 -6.20 16.33
CA PRO A 126 12.58 -6.62 15.11
C PRO A 126 14.03 -6.13 15.05
N ASN A 127 14.44 -5.18 15.89
CA ASN A 127 15.79 -4.61 15.85
C ASN A 127 16.86 -5.59 16.37
N GLY A 128 18.04 -5.56 15.74
CA GLY A 128 19.16 -6.42 16.09
C GLY A 128 20.47 -5.93 15.45
N ALA A 129 21.57 -6.62 15.74
CA ALA A 129 22.91 -6.18 15.31
C ALA A 129 23.15 -6.26 13.79
N SER A 130 22.41 -7.11 13.07
CA SER A 130 22.58 -7.34 11.63
C SER A 130 21.71 -6.46 10.74
N VAL A 131 20.82 -5.66 11.32
CA VAL A 131 19.80 -4.90 10.58
C VAL A 131 19.81 -3.42 10.96
N ALA A 132 19.33 -2.58 10.04
CA ALA A 132 19.12 -1.16 10.33
C ALA A 132 18.01 -0.97 11.38
N ALA A 133 17.87 0.24 11.92
CA ALA A 133 16.82 0.51 12.89
C ALA A 133 15.44 0.51 12.20
N TRP A 134 14.55 -0.39 12.62
CA TRP A 134 13.14 -0.38 12.29
C TRP A 134 12.38 0.49 13.31
N PRO A 135 11.93 1.69 12.93
CA PRO A 135 11.26 2.58 13.86
C PRO A 135 9.93 2.00 14.33
N HIS A 136 9.63 2.22 15.60
CA HIS A 136 8.31 1.95 16.15
C HIS A 136 7.27 2.86 15.49
N PHE A 137 6.19 2.27 14.99
CA PHE A 137 5.08 3.00 14.41
C PHE A 137 4.24 3.63 15.52
N THR A 138 3.92 4.92 15.36
CA THR A 138 2.97 5.63 16.22
C THR A 138 2.06 6.49 15.37
N LEU A 139 0.87 6.83 15.86
CA LEU A 139 -0.06 7.70 15.13
C LEU A 139 0.49 9.11 14.91
N GLY A 140 1.40 9.58 15.78
CA GLY A 140 2.04 10.89 15.69
C GLY A 140 3.20 10.91 14.69
N SER A 141 4.09 9.91 14.71
CA SER A 141 5.27 9.89 13.84
C SER A 141 5.00 9.25 12.48
N ARG A 142 4.11 8.25 12.42
CA ARG A 142 3.80 7.42 11.24
C ARG A 142 5.04 6.85 10.53
N LYS A 143 6.16 6.71 11.25
CA LYS A 143 7.41 6.21 10.69
C LYS A 143 7.29 4.73 10.37
N LEU A 144 7.89 4.33 9.24
CA LEU A 144 7.94 2.95 8.76
C LEU A 144 9.34 2.63 8.24
N LEU A 145 9.64 1.34 8.10
CA LEU A 145 10.81 0.85 7.37
C LEU A 145 10.45 0.71 5.88
N THR A 146 11.21 1.33 4.97
CA THR A 146 11.07 1.07 3.54
C THR A 146 12.18 0.13 3.10
N LEU A 147 11.83 -1.01 2.51
CA LEU A 147 12.79 -1.99 1.97
C LEU A 147 13.03 -1.68 0.49
N LEU A 148 14.30 -1.59 0.09
CA LEU A 148 14.74 -1.07 -1.21
C LEU A 148 15.70 -2.05 -1.89
N ASP A 149 15.79 -1.94 -3.22
CA ASP A 149 16.83 -2.59 -4.01
C ASP A 149 18.14 -1.76 -4.01
N GLY A 150 19.26 -2.41 -4.31
CA GLY A 150 20.56 -1.77 -4.51
C GLY A 150 21.41 -1.67 -3.25
N ASN A 151 22.40 -0.76 -3.25
CA ASN A 151 23.38 -0.65 -2.16
C ASN A 151 22.80 -0.11 -0.84
N THR A 152 21.72 0.66 -0.92
CA THR A 152 20.94 1.09 0.24
C THR A 152 19.71 0.21 0.31
N THR A 153 19.75 -0.82 1.15
CA THR A 153 18.73 -1.89 1.19
C THR A 153 17.50 -1.51 2.00
N SER A 154 17.57 -0.44 2.79
CA SER A 154 16.45 0.11 3.54
C SER A 154 16.59 1.59 3.87
N ALA A 155 15.47 2.24 4.20
CA ALA A 155 15.41 3.62 4.67
C ALA A 155 14.22 3.83 5.62
N VAL A 156 14.25 4.88 6.44
CA VAL A 156 13.07 5.29 7.22
C VAL A 156 12.15 6.12 6.34
N GLY A 157 10.90 5.69 6.21
CA GLY A 157 9.84 6.38 5.48
C GLY A 157 8.69 6.84 6.39
N ALA A 158 7.61 7.33 5.78
CA ALA A 158 6.39 7.75 6.47
C ALA A 158 5.14 7.13 5.82
N ASP A 159 4.15 6.76 6.64
CA ASP A 159 2.82 6.29 6.22
C ASP A 159 1.87 7.48 6.00
N ASP A 160 2.21 8.37 5.06
CA ASP A 160 1.50 9.62 4.74
C ASP A 160 1.01 9.72 3.28
N TYR A 161 1.27 8.71 2.47
CA TYR A 161 0.85 8.66 1.07
C TYR A 161 -0.66 8.42 0.95
N ARG A 162 -1.32 9.05 -0.06
CA ARG A 162 -2.71 8.77 -0.48
C ARG A 162 -3.76 8.67 0.66
N VAL A 163 -3.60 9.45 1.73
CA VAL A 163 -4.44 9.38 2.94
C VAL A 163 -5.92 9.54 2.62
N GLN A 164 -6.28 10.58 1.87
CA GLN A 164 -7.67 10.89 1.55
C GLN A 164 -8.38 9.74 0.82
N GLY A 165 -7.73 9.13 -0.18
CA GLY A 165 -8.29 8.00 -0.92
C GLY A 165 -8.53 6.79 -0.01
N MET A 166 -7.55 6.44 0.82
CA MET A 166 -7.69 5.33 1.78
C MET A 166 -8.74 5.59 2.87
N ASP A 167 -8.89 6.84 3.33
CA ASP A 167 -9.91 7.20 4.32
C ASP A 167 -11.32 7.09 3.72
N LEU A 168 -11.50 7.51 2.46
CA LEU A 168 -12.77 7.32 1.73
C LEU A 168 -13.08 5.84 1.49
N LEU A 169 -12.08 5.04 1.10
CA LEU A 169 -12.25 3.58 0.94
C LEU A 169 -12.71 2.92 2.24
N ASN A 170 -12.08 3.27 3.37
CA ASN A 170 -12.48 2.76 4.69
C ASN A 170 -13.91 3.19 5.06
N LYS A 171 -14.29 4.45 4.79
CA LYS A 171 -15.66 4.93 5.01
C LYS A 171 -16.65 4.10 4.22
N VAL A 172 -16.44 3.97 2.91
CA VAL A 172 -17.35 3.23 2.01
C VAL A 172 -17.45 1.76 2.43
N LEU A 173 -16.33 1.09 2.72
CA LEU A 173 -16.35 -0.33 3.14
C LEU A 173 -17.10 -0.58 4.46
N LEU A 174 -17.09 0.39 5.39
CA LEU A 174 -17.83 0.27 6.64
C LEU A 174 -19.34 0.47 6.45
N GLU A 175 -19.74 1.24 5.44
CA GLU A 175 -21.13 1.47 5.07
C GLU A 175 -21.68 0.34 4.17
N THR A 176 -20.83 -0.20 3.30
CA THR A 176 -21.15 -1.22 2.30
C THR A 176 -20.03 -2.27 2.25
N PRO A 177 -20.04 -3.30 3.13
CA PRO A 177 -19.04 -4.36 3.10
C PRO A 177 -19.06 -5.13 1.78
N LEU A 178 -17.86 -5.44 1.24
CA LEU A 178 -17.66 -6.29 0.05
C LEU A 178 -18.15 -7.73 0.27
#